data_AF-A0A958CQX5-F1
#
_entry.id   AF-A0A958CQX5-F1
#
_cell.length_a   1.000
_cell.length_b   1.000
_cell.length_c   1.000
_cell.angle_alpha   90.00
_cell.angle_beta   90.00
_cell.angle_gamma   90.00
#
_symmetry.space_group_name_H-M   'P 1'
#
loop_
_entity.id
_entity.type
_entity.pdbx_description
1 polymer ?
#
loop_
_entity_poly.entity_id
_entity_poly.type
_entity_poly.pdbx_seq_one_letter_code
_entity_poly.pdbx_strand_id
1 'polypeptide(L)'
;MRIALMARNANLYSHQRLMEAAQQRGHEIEHINTLKCYMNITSHRPELRYRGHKLTGFDAVIPRIGASITFYGTAVLRQFEMMGVWPLNESVAIGRSRDK
;
A
#
# COMPACT_ATOMS: atom_id res chain seq x y z
N MET A 1 13.97 7.23 2.82
CA MET A 1 13.02 6.11 2.92
C MET A 1 12.34 5.92 1.58
N ARG A 2 11.98 4.68 1.25
CA ARG A 2 11.20 4.32 0.08
C ARG A 2 9.78 3.95 0.52
N ILE A 3 8.80 4.73 0.07
CA ILE A 3 7.42 4.71 0.55
C ILE A 3 6.49 4.20 -0.56
N ALA A 4 5.64 3.25 -0.23
CA ALA A 4 4.57 2.78 -1.10
C ALA A 4 3.28 3.57 -0.84
N LEU A 5 2.73 4.26 -1.83
CA LEU A 5 1.40 4.86 -1.76
C LEU A 5 0.37 3.93 -2.42
N MET A 6 -0.40 3.20 -1.62
CA MET A 6 -1.43 2.29 -2.12
C MET A 6 -2.72 3.05 -2.43
N ALA A 7 -2.97 3.36 -3.70
CA ALA A 7 -4.14 4.11 -4.14
C ALA A 7 -4.62 3.66 -5.52
N ARG A 8 -5.92 3.80 -5.83
CA ARG A 8 -6.43 3.48 -7.18
C ARG A 8 -6.08 4.54 -8.23
N ASN A 9 -6.15 5.82 -7.85
CA ASN A 9 -5.97 6.96 -8.74
C ASN A 9 -4.87 7.88 -8.17
N ALA A 10 -3.77 8.02 -8.89
CA ALA A 10 -2.64 8.86 -8.50
C ALA A 10 -2.96 10.36 -8.60
N ASN A 11 -3.91 10.75 -9.45
CA ASN A 11 -4.18 12.14 -9.80
C ASN A 11 -5.10 12.86 -8.81
N LEU A 12 -5.53 12.20 -7.73
CA LEU A 12 -6.31 12.86 -6.69
C LEU A 12 -5.42 13.83 -5.91
N TYR A 13 -5.93 15.03 -5.64
CA TYR A 13 -5.20 16.08 -4.93
C TYR A 13 -4.48 15.58 -3.67
N SER A 14 -5.19 14.85 -2.80
CA SER A 14 -4.59 14.32 -1.56
C SER A 14 -3.40 13.39 -1.80
N HIS A 15 -3.39 12.62 -2.89
CA HIS A 15 -2.30 11.71 -3.24
C HIS A 15 -1.11 12.48 -3.81
N GLN A 16 -1.36 13.45 -4.67
CA GLN A 16 -0.32 14.34 -5.19
C GLN A 16 0.36 15.11 -4.05
N ARG A 17 -0.41 15.67 -3.12
CA ARG A 17 0.12 16.36 -1.93
C ARG A 17 0.97 15.46 -1.04
N LEU A 18 0.57 14.21 -0.84
CA LEU A 18 1.38 13.22 -0.11
C LEU A 18 2.69 12.92 -0.84
N MET A 19 2.65 12.76 -2.16
CA MET A 19 3.83 12.49 -2.96
C MET A 19 4.82 13.67 -2.94
N GLU A 20 4.32 14.89 -3.15
CA GLU A 20 5.11 16.12 -3.05
C GLU A 20 5.74 16.27 -1.66
N ALA A 21 4.95 16.07 -0.59
CA ALA A 21 5.42 16.22 0.78
C ALA A 21 6.49 15.18 1.16
N ALA A 22 6.42 13.97 0.60
CA ALA A 22 7.44 12.94 0.78
C ALA A 22 8.72 13.31 0.01
N GLN A 23 8.59 13.73 -1.25
CA GLN A 23 9.73 14.16 -2.08
C GLN A 23 10.45 15.37 -1.48
N GLN A 24 9.72 16.38 -0.98
CA GLN A 24 10.27 17.55 -0.29
C GLN A 24 11.09 17.18 0.96
N ARG A 25 10.81 16.03 1.59
CA ARG A 25 11.54 15.51 2.74
C ARG A 25 12.66 14.55 2.35
N GLY A 26 12.99 14.43 1.07
CA GLY A 26 14.02 13.53 0.57
C GLY A 26 13.63 12.04 0.64
N HIS A 27 12.35 11.72 0.58
CA HIS A 27 11.86 10.35 0.50
C HIS A 27 11.47 9.99 -0.93
N GLU A 28 11.79 8.76 -1.33
CA GLU A 28 11.26 8.17 -2.56
C GLU A 28 9.84 7.68 -2.29
N ILE A 29 8.91 7.99 -3.17
CA ILE A 29 7.51 7.55 -3.03
C ILE A 29 6.99 7.03 -4.36
N GLU A 30 6.43 5.84 -4.34
CA GLU A 30 5.91 5.14 -5.51
C GLU A 30 4.41 4.92 -5.38
N HIS A 31 3.64 5.34 -6.38
CA HIS A 31 2.21 5.07 -6.42
C HIS A 31 1.95 3.63 -6.92
N ILE A 32 1.30 2.84 -6.07
CA ILE A 32 0.97 1.44 -6.34
C ILE A 32 -0.55 1.32 -6.47
N ASN A 33 -1.01 0.96 -7.67
CA ASN A 33 -2.43 0.68 -7.86
C ASN A 33 -2.80 -0.63 -7.17
N THR A 34 -3.57 -0.51 -6.09
CA THR A 34 -4.00 -1.64 -5.26
C THR A 34 -4.59 -2.77 -6.10
N LEU A 35 -5.46 -2.47 -7.08
CA LEU A 35 -6.15 -3.46 -7.92
C LEU A 35 -5.26 -4.16 -8.94
N LYS A 36 -4.05 -3.64 -9.19
CA LYS A 36 -3.06 -4.26 -10.10
C LYS A 36 -1.96 -5.00 -9.34
N CYS A 37 -2.12 -5.15 -8.03
CA CYS A 37 -1.26 -6.00 -7.23
C CYS A 37 -1.66 -7.46 -7.42
N TYR A 38 -0.73 -8.38 -7.27
CA TYR A 38 -1.00 -9.81 -7.25
C TYR A 38 -0.21 -10.41 -6.09
N MET A 39 -0.88 -11.19 -5.25
CA MET A 39 -0.29 -11.83 -4.08
C MET A 39 0.03 -13.28 -4.42
N ASN A 40 1.24 -13.72 -4.09
CA ASN A 40 1.51 -15.15 -3.98
C ASN A 40 1.28 -15.54 -2.52
N ILE A 41 0.20 -16.29 -2.25
CA ILE A 41 -0.27 -16.62 -0.89
C ILE A 41 0.46 -17.86 -0.32
N THR A 42 1.59 -18.26 -0.91
CA THR A 42 2.37 -19.39 -0.39
C THR A 42 3.01 -19.02 0.95
N SER A 43 2.63 -19.76 2.00
CA SER A 43 2.88 -19.44 3.42
C SER A 43 4.35 -19.26 3.78
N HIS A 44 5.29 -19.76 2.96
CA HIS A 44 6.72 -19.71 3.24
C HIS A 44 7.44 -18.49 2.62
N ARG A 45 6.81 -17.77 1.67
CA ARG A 45 7.42 -16.61 1.00
C ARG A 45 6.33 -15.59 0.63
N PRO A 46 5.92 -14.72 1.57
CA PRO A 46 4.96 -13.66 1.25
C PRO A 46 5.57 -12.74 0.18
N GLU A 47 5.01 -12.79 -1.02
CA GLU A 47 5.47 -11.99 -2.16
C GLU A 47 4.31 -11.18 -2.70
N LEU A 48 4.55 -9.88 -2.90
CA LEU A 48 3.63 -8.98 -3.57
C LEU A 48 4.22 -8.56 -4.92
N ARG A 49 3.43 -8.70 -5.98
CA ARG A 49 3.81 -8.31 -7.34
C ARG A 49 2.96 -7.17 -7.85
N TYR A 50 3.57 -6.32 -8.67
CA TYR A 50 2.90 -5.25 -9.39
C TYR A 50 3.45 -5.17 -10.80
N ARG A 51 2.57 -5.30 -11.80
CA ARG A 51 2.94 -5.28 -13.23
C ARG A 51 4.08 -6.24 -13.59
N GLY A 52 4.08 -7.44 -13.00
CA GLY A 52 5.10 -8.47 -13.24
C GLY A 52 6.35 -8.37 -12.37
N HIS A 53 6.57 -7.25 -11.67
CA HIS A 53 7.73 -7.03 -10.80
C HIS A 53 7.39 -7.30 -9.34
N LYS A 54 8.38 -7.79 -8.57
CA LYS A 54 8.24 -7.91 -7.11
C LYS A 54 8.31 -6.52 -6.47
N LEU A 55 7.33 -6.18 -5.65
CA LEU A 55 7.36 -5.00 -4.81
C LEU A 55 8.27 -5.33 -3.61
N THR A 56 9.46 -4.75 -3.56
CA THR A 56 10.44 -5.01 -2.49
C THR A 56 11.21 -3.73 -2.17
N GLY A 57 11.78 -3.66 -0.95
CA GLY A 57 12.60 -2.53 -0.52
C GLY A 57 11.80 -1.27 -0.15
N PHE A 58 10.53 -1.42 0.24
CA PHE A 58 9.76 -0.33 0.84
C PHE A 58 9.94 -0.34 2.35
N ASP A 59 10.18 0.84 2.94
CA ASP A 59 10.28 1.01 4.39
C ASP A 59 8.90 1.22 5.02
N ALA A 60 8.01 1.90 4.29
CA ALA A 60 6.67 2.23 4.76
C ALA A 60 5.62 2.17 3.64
N VAL A 61 4.36 1.97 4.02
CA VAL A 61 3.21 1.96 3.13
C VAL A 61 2.11 2.89 3.65
N ILE A 62 1.58 3.74 2.77
CA ILE A 62 0.46 4.65 3.03
C ILE A 62 -0.79 4.10 2.34
N PRO A 63 -1.73 3.46 3.08
CA PRO A 63 -2.94 2.90 2.51
C PRO A 63 -4.01 3.97 2.27
N ARG A 64 -4.35 4.19 0.99
CA ARG A 64 -5.49 5.02 0.54
C ARG A 64 -6.54 4.14 -0.13
N ILE A 65 -7.09 3.24 0.67
CA ILE A 65 -8.03 2.19 0.24
C ILE A 65 -9.45 2.75 0.21
N GLY A 66 -10.09 2.72 -0.96
CA GLY A 66 -11.50 3.11 -1.11
C GLY A 66 -12.46 2.09 -0.48
N ALA A 67 -13.62 2.54 0.00
CA ALA A 67 -14.60 1.69 0.70
C ALA A 67 -15.03 0.47 -0.13
N SER A 68 -15.18 0.65 -1.46
CA SER A 68 -15.60 -0.39 -2.40
C SER A 68 -14.58 -1.52 -2.60
N ILE A 69 -13.34 -1.36 -2.14
CA ILE A 69 -12.27 -2.34 -2.31
C ILE A 69 -11.63 -2.72 -0.97
N THR A 70 -12.33 -2.51 0.14
CA THR A 70 -11.78 -2.68 1.50
C THR A 70 -11.19 -4.08 1.67
N PHE A 71 -11.94 -5.13 1.37
CA PHE A 71 -11.48 -6.52 1.56
C PHE A 71 -10.17 -6.83 0.83
N TYR A 72 -10.12 -6.50 -0.47
CA TYR A 72 -8.93 -6.75 -1.28
C TYR A 72 -7.77 -5.81 -0.90
N GLY A 73 -8.08 -4.54 -0.62
CA GLY A 73 -7.07 -3.56 -0.23
C GLY A 73 -6.41 -3.87 1.10
N THR A 74 -7.17 -4.32 2.10
CA THR A 74 -6.62 -4.75 3.39
C THR A 74 -5.82 -6.04 3.26
N ALA A 75 -6.19 -6.95 2.36
CA ALA A 75 -5.37 -8.14 2.06
C ALA A 75 -4.00 -7.77 1.47
N VAL A 76 -3.96 -6.85 0.51
CA VAL A 76 -2.69 -6.34 -0.05
C VAL A 76 -1.87 -5.62 1.01
N LEU A 77 -2.50 -4.79 1.85
CA LEU A 77 -1.81 -4.10 2.95
C LEU A 77 -1.25 -5.09 3.97
N ARG A 78 -2.00 -6.14 4.31
CA ARG A 78 -1.54 -7.21 5.20
C ARG A 78 -0.32 -7.93 4.63
N GLN A 79 -0.23 -8.08 3.31
CA GLN A 79 0.96 -8.64 2.69
C GLN A 79 2.18 -7.73 2.89
N PHE A 80 2.03 -6.40 2.77
CA PHE A 80 3.10 -5.46 3.10
C PHE A 80 3.53 -5.58 4.57
N GLU A 81 2.58 -5.71 5.50
CA GLU A 81 2.86 -5.92 6.93
C GLU A 81 3.65 -7.21 7.16
N MET A 82 3.25 -8.31 6.52
CA MET A 82 3.97 -9.60 6.58
C MET A 82 5.36 -9.54 5.96
N MET A 83 5.60 -8.60 5.04
CA MET A 83 6.91 -8.33 4.44
C MET A 83 7.77 -7.38 5.30
N GLY A 84 7.29 -6.97 6.48
CA GLY A 84 8.01 -6.08 7.40
C GLY A 84 7.94 -4.60 7.04
N VAL A 85 7.06 -4.20 6.12
CA VAL A 85 6.87 -2.81 5.71
C VAL A 85 5.96 -2.09 6.69
N TRP A 86 6.35 -0.91 7.18
CA TRP A 86 5.59 -0.17 8.18
C TRP A 86 4.28 0.40 7.62
N PRO A 87 3.10 0.04 8.16
CA PRO A 87 1.82 0.56 7.67
C PRO A 87 1.43 1.87 8.37
N LEU A 88 1.08 2.91 7.59
CA LEU A 88 0.41 4.10 8.13
C LEU A 88 -1.09 3.80 8.31
N ASN A 89 -1.40 3.13 9.41
CA ASN A 89 -2.63 2.42 9.78
C ASN A 89 -2.63 0.97 9.31
N GLU A 90 -2.78 0.07 10.28
CA GLU A 90 -2.81 -1.38 10.05
C GLU A 90 -4.06 -1.83 9.28
N SER A 91 -3.91 -2.92 8.54
CA SER A 91 -4.96 -3.61 7.80
C SER A 91 -6.16 -3.97 8.68
N VAL A 92 -5.90 -4.41 9.91
CA VAL A 92 -6.93 -4.75 10.90
C VAL A 92 -7.66 -3.50 11.38
N ALA A 93 -6.94 -2.40 11.66
CA ALA A 93 -7.53 -1.14 12.11
C ALA A 93 -8.43 -0.52 11.02
N ILE A 94 -7.99 -0.53 9.76
CA ILE A 94 -8.78 -0.05 8.63
C ILE A 94 -10.04 -0.91 8.48
N GLY A 95 -9.90 -2.24 8.53
CA GLY A 95 -11.05 -3.16 8.45
C GLY A 95 -12.10 -2.87 9.51
N ARG A 96 -11.69 -2.72 10.77
CA ARG A 96 -12.59 -2.40 11.90
C ARG A 96 -13.23 -1.03 11.76
N SER A 97 -12.49 -0.01 11.31
CA SER A 97 -13.02 1.35 11.14
C SER A 97 -14.12 1.49 10.06
N ARG A 98 -14.27 0.48 9.20
CA ARG A 98 -15.24 0.46 8.10
C ARG A 98 -16.58 -0.13 8.51
N ASP A 99 -16.60 -0.89 9.60
CA ASP A 99 -17.80 -1.44 10.22
C ASP A 99 -18.32 -0.40 11.23
N LYS A 100 -19.49 0.18 10.95
CA LYS A 100 -20.09 1.30 11.71
C LYS A 100 -21.43 0.86 12.26
#